data_AF-A0A9D8XV43-F1
#
_entry.id   AF-A0A9D8XV43-F1
#
_cell.length_a   1.000
_cell.length_b   1.000
_cell.length_c   1.000
_cell.angle_alpha   90.00
_cell.angle_beta   90.00
_cell.angle_gamma   90.00
#
_symmetry.space_group_name_H-M   'P 1'
#
loop_
_entity.id
_entity.type
_entity.pdbx_description
1 polymer ?
#
loop_
_entity_poly.entity_id
_entity_poly.type
_entity_poly.pdbx_seq_one_letter_code
_entity_poly.pdbx_strand_id
1 'polypeptide(L)'
;ANPVIQQVYERQGAQYENIVVPVSDGKRTYQIPCNLKAAAESQSKEVVKSFEKAIILYTLDEAWKENLREMDELRHSVQNASYEQKDPLLIYKLESYNLFSKMVENMNKKSIAILMRGQIPMQEPSNVRQAQQTRSDYSRMRTQKDEYRKASADGQPAREEKRLEPVRVEQKIGRNDPCPCGSGKKYKNCHGKGL
;
A
#
# COMPACT_ATOMS: atom_id res chain seq x y z
N ALA A 1 -28.66 -9.79 -7.61
CA ALA A 1 -27.34 -10.46 -7.44
C ALA A 1 -27.46 -11.97 -7.25
N ASN A 2 -28.30 -12.45 -6.32
CA ASN A 2 -28.48 -13.89 -6.03
C ASN A 2 -28.71 -14.80 -7.27
N PRO A 3 -29.59 -14.46 -8.23
CA PRO A 3 -29.82 -15.34 -9.39
C PRO A 3 -28.61 -15.44 -10.33
N VAL A 4 -27.76 -14.42 -10.39
CA VAL A 4 -26.56 -14.42 -11.24
C VAL A 4 -25.48 -15.29 -10.63
N ILE A 5 -25.24 -15.17 -9.32
CA ILE A 5 -24.24 -15.98 -8.61
C ILE A 5 -24.63 -17.47 -8.65
N GLN A 6 -25.92 -17.77 -8.49
CA GLN A 6 -26.42 -19.15 -8.58
C GLN A 6 -26.29 -19.72 -9.99
N GLN A 7 -26.63 -18.95 -11.04
CA GLN A 7 -26.41 -19.37 -12.44
C GLN A 7 -24.94 -19.61 -12.78
N VAL A 8 -24.02 -18.80 -12.24
CA VAL A 8 -22.58 -18.99 -12.44
C VAL A 8 -22.09 -20.22 -11.65
N TYR A 9 -22.61 -20.45 -10.45
CA TYR A 9 -22.31 -21.66 -9.66
C TYR A 9 -22.74 -22.93 -10.38
N GLU A 10 -23.96 -22.96 -10.92
CA GLU A 10 -24.52 -24.11 -11.63
C GLU A 10 -23.83 -24.37 -12.98
N ARG A 11 -23.47 -23.32 -13.72
CA ARG A 11 -22.81 -23.46 -15.03
C ARG A 11 -21.31 -23.70 -14.95
N GLN A 12 -20.63 -23.16 -13.93
CA GLN A 12 -19.16 -23.02 -13.92
C GLN A 12 -18.51 -23.34 -12.56
N GLY A 13 -19.25 -23.90 -11.59
CA GLY A 13 -18.77 -24.16 -10.23
C GLY A 13 -17.56 -25.10 -10.10
N ALA A 14 -17.23 -25.86 -11.14
CA ALA A 14 -16.05 -26.72 -11.19
C ALA A 14 -14.78 -26.04 -11.74
N GLN A 15 -14.90 -24.90 -12.44
CA GLN A 15 -13.75 -24.23 -13.06
C GLN A 15 -13.16 -23.09 -12.21
N TYR A 16 -13.94 -22.45 -11.34
CA TYR A 16 -13.51 -21.22 -10.67
C TYR A 16 -13.82 -21.22 -9.17
N GLU A 17 -12.81 -20.97 -8.33
CA GLU A 17 -13.00 -20.82 -6.88
C GLU A 17 -13.35 -19.38 -6.46
N ASN A 18 -12.80 -18.37 -7.12
CA ASN A 18 -13.00 -16.96 -6.79
C ASN A 18 -13.54 -16.17 -7.98
N ILE A 19 -14.54 -15.34 -7.74
CA ILE A 19 -15.15 -14.44 -8.73
C ILE A 19 -14.96 -12.99 -8.32
N VAL A 20 -14.95 -12.08 -9.30
CA VAL A 20 -15.03 -10.64 -9.05
C VAL A 20 -16.47 -10.20 -9.21
N VAL A 21 -17.02 -9.61 -8.16
CA VAL A 21 -18.32 -8.94 -8.23
C VAL A 21 -18.08 -7.43 -8.34
N PRO A 22 -18.49 -6.78 -9.44
CA PRO A 22 -18.46 -5.33 -9.54
C PRO A 22 -19.59 -4.74 -8.68
N VAL A 23 -19.26 -3.87 -7.75
CA VAL A 23 -20.24 -3.12 -6.93
C VAL A 23 -20.05 -1.64 -7.17
N SER A 24 -21.12 -0.92 -7.47
CA SER A 24 -21.10 0.50 -7.81
C SER A 24 -21.86 1.34 -6.80
N ASP A 25 -21.28 2.45 -6.38
CA ASP A 25 -21.96 3.53 -5.62
C ASP A 25 -22.47 4.63 -6.60
N GLY A 26 -22.72 4.28 -7.86
CA GLY A 26 -23.08 5.22 -8.93
C GLY A 26 -21.95 6.14 -9.41
N LYS A 27 -20.93 6.40 -8.57
CA LYS A 27 -19.74 7.20 -8.93
C LYS A 27 -18.49 6.35 -9.21
N ARG A 28 -18.31 5.27 -8.46
CA ARG A 28 -17.14 4.39 -8.53
C ARG A 28 -17.59 2.94 -8.53
N THR A 29 -16.91 2.13 -9.33
CA THR A 29 -17.07 0.67 -9.38
C THR A 29 -15.92 -0.01 -8.64
N TYR A 30 -16.26 -0.74 -7.59
CA TYR A 30 -15.35 -1.56 -6.79
C TYR A 30 -15.37 -3.00 -7.30
N GLN A 31 -14.20 -3.58 -7.53
CA GLN A 31 -14.04 -4.96 -7.93
C GLN A 31 -13.74 -5.80 -6.69
N ILE A 32 -14.73 -6.60 -6.24
CA ILE A 32 -14.63 -7.32 -4.98
C ILE A 32 -14.37 -8.79 -5.28
N PRO A 33 -13.21 -9.33 -4.87
CA PRO A 33 -12.98 -10.76 -4.94
C PRO A 33 -13.83 -11.45 -3.87
N CYS A 34 -14.62 -12.44 -4.26
CA CYS A 34 -15.35 -13.30 -3.34
C CYS A 34 -15.29 -14.76 -3.79
N ASN A 35 -15.33 -15.67 -2.82
CA ASN A 35 -15.36 -17.10 -3.11
C ASN A 35 -16.74 -17.52 -3.64
N LEU A 36 -16.77 -18.24 -4.77
CA LEU A 36 -17.99 -18.63 -5.45
C LEU A 36 -18.85 -19.60 -4.61
N LYS A 37 -18.22 -20.62 -4.01
CA LYS A 37 -18.91 -21.64 -3.20
C LYS A 37 -19.56 -21.02 -1.98
N ALA A 38 -18.78 -20.27 -1.21
CA ALA A 38 -19.28 -19.59 -0.01
C ALA A 38 -20.34 -18.54 -0.35
N ALA A 39 -20.23 -17.83 -1.47
CA ALA A 39 -21.24 -16.86 -1.90
C ALA A 39 -22.57 -17.52 -2.32
N ALA A 40 -22.52 -18.67 -3.00
CA ALA A 40 -23.71 -19.41 -3.40
C ALA A 40 -24.43 -20.03 -2.19
N GLU A 41 -23.69 -20.69 -1.30
CA GLU A 41 -24.24 -21.32 -0.08
C GLU A 41 -24.80 -20.29 0.91
N SER A 42 -24.15 -19.13 1.03
CA SER A 42 -24.56 -18.06 1.96
C SER A 42 -25.60 -17.09 1.39
N GLN A 43 -26.18 -17.37 0.22
CA GLN A 43 -27.15 -16.49 -0.46
C GLN A 43 -26.61 -15.05 -0.65
N SER A 44 -25.37 -14.92 -1.12
CA SER A 44 -24.67 -13.64 -1.34
C SER A 44 -24.23 -12.87 -0.08
N LYS A 45 -24.41 -13.40 1.14
CA LYS A 45 -23.93 -12.72 2.37
C LYS A 45 -22.40 -12.57 2.40
N GLU A 46 -21.66 -13.54 1.87
CA GLU A 46 -20.20 -13.46 1.80
C GLU A 46 -19.71 -12.32 0.90
N VAL A 47 -20.46 -11.99 -0.15
CA VAL A 47 -20.17 -10.86 -1.04
C VAL A 47 -20.30 -9.55 -0.29
N VAL A 48 -21.36 -9.42 0.53
CA VAL A 48 -21.59 -8.23 1.37
C VAL A 48 -20.48 -8.06 2.40
N LYS A 49 -20.10 -9.14 3.09
CA LYS A 49 -19.00 -9.10 4.07
C LYS A 49 -17.66 -8.72 3.44
N SER A 50 -17.38 -9.28 2.26
CA SER A 50 -16.17 -8.94 1.50
C SER A 50 -16.19 -7.48 1.02
N PHE A 51 -17.37 -6.96 0.65
CA PHE A 51 -17.58 -5.57 0.29
C PHE A 51 -17.35 -4.62 1.46
N GLU A 52 -17.97 -4.89 2.60
CA GLU A 52 -17.81 -4.11 3.83
C GLU A 52 -16.34 -3.99 4.21
N LYS A 53 -15.64 -5.13 4.23
CA LYS A 53 -14.20 -5.16 4.54
C LYS A 53 -13.38 -4.35 3.52
N ALA A 54 -13.65 -4.51 2.22
CA ALA A 54 -12.91 -3.82 1.18
C ALA A 54 -13.10 -2.30 1.25
N ILE A 55 -14.33 -1.82 1.46
CA ILE A 55 -14.62 -0.39 1.58
C ILE A 55 -13.95 0.18 2.82
N ILE A 56 -14.14 -0.46 3.98
CA ILE A 56 -13.60 0.06 5.24
C ILE A 56 -12.08 0.22 5.13
N LEU A 57 -11.38 -0.80 4.63
CA LEU A 57 -9.93 -0.75 4.43
C LEU A 57 -9.53 0.36 3.46
N TYR A 58 -10.22 0.48 2.31
CA TYR A 58 -9.94 1.54 1.34
C TYR A 58 -10.15 2.94 1.95
N THR A 59 -11.25 3.15 2.67
CA THR A 59 -11.56 4.44 3.29
C THR A 59 -10.59 4.78 4.43
N LEU A 60 -10.15 3.78 5.19
CA LEU A 60 -9.19 3.93 6.26
C LEU A 60 -7.83 4.35 5.71
N ASP A 61 -7.33 3.64 4.70
CA ASP A 61 -6.03 3.93 4.09
C ASP A 61 -5.98 5.34 3.51
N GLU A 62 -7.02 5.76 2.80
CA GLU A 62 -7.09 7.11 2.22
C GLU A 62 -7.18 8.19 3.31
N ALA A 63 -8.03 7.99 4.33
CA ALA A 63 -8.16 8.95 5.44
C ALA A 63 -6.84 9.06 6.23
N TRP A 64 -6.16 7.94 6.46
CA TRP A 64 -4.91 7.89 7.21
C TRP A 64 -3.76 8.57 6.46
N LYS A 65 -3.63 8.31 5.15
CA LYS A 65 -2.62 8.99 4.31
C LYS A 65 -2.79 10.50 4.32
N GLU A 66 -4.03 10.97 4.23
CA GLU A 66 -4.31 12.40 4.23
C GLU A 66 -4.02 13.03 5.61
N ASN A 67 -4.44 12.38 6.69
CA ASN A 67 -4.12 12.85 8.04
C ASN A 67 -2.61 12.89 8.32
N LEU A 68 -1.83 11.95 7.80
CA LEU A 68 -0.36 12.01 7.90
C LEU A 68 0.22 13.24 7.18
N ARG A 69 -0.32 13.60 6.00
CA ARG A 69 0.07 14.83 5.31
C ARG A 69 -0.31 16.07 6.09
N GLU A 70 -1.55 16.14 6.59
CA GLU A 70 -2.03 17.26 7.40
C GLU A 70 -1.18 17.42 8.68
N MET A 71 -0.77 16.33 9.32
CA MET A 71 0.14 16.38 10.47
C MET A 71 1.54 16.88 10.12
N ASP A 72 2.09 16.49 8.97
CA ASP A 72 3.38 16.98 8.50
C ASP A 72 3.32 18.50 8.19
N GLU A 73 2.24 18.96 7.56
CA GLU A 73 2.00 20.40 7.33
C GLU A 73 1.84 21.17 8.65
N LEU A 74 1.07 20.63 9.60
CA LEU A 74 0.89 21.21 10.92
C LEU A 74 2.23 21.34 11.65
N ARG A 75 3.10 20.33 11.56
CA ARG A 75 4.44 20.35 12.16
C ARG A 75 5.28 21.52 11.63
N HIS A 76 5.22 21.80 10.33
CA HIS A 76 5.91 22.94 9.73
C HIS A 76 5.28 24.29 10.13
N SER A 77 3.95 24.36 10.20
CA SER A 77 3.23 25.58 10.59
C SER A 77 3.47 25.96 12.06
N VAL A 78 3.51 24.98 12.97
CA VAL A 78 3.76 25.20 14.39
C VAL A 78 5.16 25.76 14.68
N GLN A 79 6.15 25.49 13.81
CA GLN A 79 7.46 26.14 13.92
C GLN A 79 7.36 27.67 13.76
N ASN A 80 6.42 28.15 12.95
CA ASN A 80 6.13 29.58 12.82
C ASN A 80 5.28 30.10 14.00
N ALA A 81 4.53 29.26 14.71
CA ALA A 81 3.77 29.67 15.89
C ALA A 81 4.65 30.03 17.10
N SER A 82 5.94 29.64 17.09
CA SER A 82 6.91 30.09 18.10
C SER A 82 7.07 31.61 18.15
N TYR A 83 6.73 32.33 17.07
CA TYR A 83 6.74 33.80 17.06
C TYR A 83 5.63 34.42 17.92
N GLU A 84 4.55 33.68 18.22
CA GLU A 84 3.43 34.14 19.06
C GLU A 84 3.63 33.92 20.57
N GLN A 85 4.80 33.46 21.01
CA GLN A 85 5.10 33.12 22.43
C GLN A 85 4.16 32.06 23.05
N LYS A 86 3.46 31.28 22.22
CA LYS A 86 2.73 30.10 22.68
C LYS A 86 3.64 28.88 22.64
N ASP A 87 3.36 27.90 23.49
CA ASP A 87 4.09 26.64 23.48
C ASP A 87 3.77 25.86 22.18
N PRO A 88 4.74 25.70 21.26
CA PRO A 88 4.51 24.99 20.00
C PRO A 88 4.11 23.53 20.22
N LEU A 89 4.62 22.89 21.27
CA LEU A 89 4.30 21.49 21.57
C LEU A 89 2.83 21.32 21.95
N LEU A 90 2.30 22.26 22.73
CA LEU A 90 0.90 22.24 23.16
C LEU A 90 -0.04 22.47 21.96
N ILE A 91 0.27 23.44 21.10
CA ILE A 91 -0.52 23.71 19.89
C ILE A 91 -0.54 22.48 18.98
N TYR A 92 0.63 21.89 18.71
CA TYR A 92 0.72 20.68 17.90
C TYR A 92 -0.14 19.56 18.49
N LYS A 93 -0.08 19.33 19.81
CA LYS A 93 -0.86 18.28 20.48
C LYS A 93 -2.36 18.51 20.38
N LEU A 94 -2.84 19.73 20.61
CA LEU A 94 -4.27 20.05 20.55
C LEU A 94 -4.79 19.98 19.11
N GLU A 95 -4.06 20.57 18.16
CA GLU A 95 -4.51 20.65 16.78
C GLU A 95 -4.41 19.30 16.07
N SER A 96 -3.35 18.52 16.33
CA SER A 96 -3.24 17.15 15.80
C SER A 96 -4.39 16.24 16.27
N TYR A 97 -4.83 16.38 17.53
CA TYR A 97 -6.01 15.66 18.00
C TYR A 97 -7.30 16.11 17.31
N ASN A 98 -7.48 17.42 17.10
CA ASN A 98 -8.65 17.94 16.37
C ASN A 98 -8.70 17.41 14.92
N LEU A 99 -7.55 17.38 14.24
CA LEU A 99 -7.43 16.79 12.89
C LEU A 99 -7.79 15.30 12.89
N PHE A 100 -7.24 14.53 13.83
CA PHE A 100 -7.55 13.11 13.97
C PHE A 100 -9.05 12.87 14.24
N SER A 101 -9.65 13.64 15.15
CA SER A 101 -11.08 13.51 15.47
C SER A 101 -11.96 13.78 14.25
N LYS A 102 -11.67 14.87 13.52
CA LYS A 102 -12.34 15.20 12.25
C LYS A 102 -12.15 14.11 11.19
N MET A 103 -10.94 13.55 11.08
CA MET A 103 -10.63 12.45 10.16
C MET A 103 -11.51 11.22 10.46
N VAL A 104 -11.60 10.80 11.73
CA VAL A 104 -12.43 9.64 12.14
C VAL A 104 -13.90 9.87 11.82
N GLU A 105 -14.43 11.06 12.12
CA GLU A 105 -15.83 11.40 11.82
C GLU A 105 -16.12 11.38 10.31
N ASN A 106 -15.22 11.98 9.52
CA ASN A 106 -15.33 12.01 8.06
C ASN A 106 -15.20 10.62 7.44
N MET A 107 -14.29 9.79 7.96
CA MET A 107 -14.12 8.40 7.54
C MET A 107 -15.43 7.63 7.76
N ASN A 108 -15.99 7.67 8.97
CA ASN A 108 -17.24 6.97 9.30
C ASN A 108 -18.41 7.41 8.40
N LYS A 109 -18.58 8.73 8.19
CA LYS A 109 -19.60 9.27 7.28
C LYS A 109 -19.42 8.76 5.85
N LYS A 110 -18.19 8.75 5.34
CA LYS A 110 -17.88 8.24 4.00
C LYS A 110 -18.13 6.74 3.87
N SER A 111 -17.66 5.93 4.82
CA SER A 111 -17.85 4.47 4.79
C SER A 111 -19.34 4.11 4.78
N ILE A 112 -20.14 4.71 5.66
CA ILE A 112 -21.60 4.49 5.71
C ILE A 112 -22.26 4.95 4.40
N ALA A 113 -21.88 6.11 3.88
CA ALA A 113 -22.45 6.64 2.65
C ALA A 113 -22.21 5.72 1.43
N ILE A 114 -21.02 5.12 1.33
CA ILE A 114 -20.67 4.18 0.26
C ILE A 114 -21.44 2.86 0.45
N LEU A 115 -21.52 2.35 1.68
CA LEU A 115 -22.25 1.12 1.97
C LEU A 115 -23.73 1.23 1.66
N MET A 116 -24.37 2.35 2.03
CA MET A 116 -25.80 2.57 1.82
C MET A 116 -26.20 2.78 0.36
N ARG A 117 -25.28 3.29 -0.46
CA ARG A 117 -25.52 3.51 -1.89
C ARG A 117 -24.96 2.40 -2.78
N GLY A 118 -24.26 1.43 -2.20
CA GLY A 118 -23.69 0.30 -2.92
C GLY A 118 -24.77 -0.52 -3.63
N GLN A 119 -24.72 -0.55 -4.95
CA GLN A 119 -25.59 -1.34 -5.81
C GLN A 119 -24.76 -2.25 -6.69
N ILE A 120 -25.22 -3.49 -6.86
CA ILE A 120 -24.60 -4.43 -7.80
C ILE A 120 -25.28 -4.23 -9.14
N PRO A 121 -24.63 -3.60 -10.15
CA PRO A 121 -25.21 -3.50 -11.47
C PRO A 121 -25.48 -4.91 -12.00
N MET A 122 -26.76 -5.25 -12.21
CA MET A 122 -27.13 -6.48 -12.91
C MET A 122 -26.82 -6.26 -14.39
N GLN A 123 -25.59 -6.55 -14.80
CA GLN A 123 -25.29 -6.70 -16.22
C GLN A 123 -25.87 -8.01 -16.72
N GLU A 124 -26.45 -7.99 -17.92
CA GLU A 124 -26.80 -9.19 -18.67
C GLU A 124 -25.58 -10.12 -18.82
N PRO A 125 -25.78 -11.45 -18.83
CA PRO A 125 -24.76 -12.47 -18.53
C PRO A 125 -23.59 -12.62 -19.54
N SER A 126 -23.35 -11.66 -20.42
CA SER A 126 -22.36 -11.80 -21.50
C SER A 126 -20.90 -11.50 -21.11
N ASN A 127 -20.60 -10.89 -19.96
CA ASN A 127 -19.25 -10.39 -19.65
C ASN A 127 -18.75 -10.66 -18.21
N VAL A 128 -18.89 -11.87 -17.68
CA VAL A 128 -18.22 -12.26 -16.42
C VAL A 128 -16.73 -12.44 -16.70
N ARG A 129 -15.91 -11.44 -16.33
CA ARG A 129 -14.44 -11.50 -16.48
C ARG A 129 -13.80 -12.14 -15.25
N GLN A 130 -12.85 -13.04 -15.51
CA GLN A 130 -12.11 -13.78 -14.49
C GLN A 130 -11.25 -12.82 -13.64
N ALA A 131 -11.19 -13.04 -12.34
CA ALA A 131 -10.31 -12.32 -11.43
C ALA A 131 -8.85 -12.64 -11.78
N GLN A 132 -8.15 -11.75 -12.47
CA GLN A 132 -6.72 -11.90 -12.63
C GLN A 132 -6.07 -11.61 -11.28
N GLN A 133 -5.48 -12.62 -10.64
CA GLN A 133 -4.66 -12.41 -9.44
C GLN A 133 -3.46 -11.57 -9.85
N THR A 134 -3.53 -10.26 -9.66
CA THR A 134 -2.38 -9.38 -9.74
C THR A 134 -1.48 -9.72 -8.56
N ARG A 135 -0.55 -10.66 -8.77
CA ARG A 135 0.61 -10.80 -7.89
C ARG A 135 1.37 -9.49 -8.02
N SER A 136 1.26 -8.64 -7.01
CA SER A 136 2.07 -7.44 -6.89
C SER A 136 3.52 -7.88 -6.68
N ASP A 137 4.25 -7.97 -7.79
CA ASP A 137 5.68 -8.24 -7.77
C ASP A 137 6.41 -6.99 -7.28
N TYR A 138 6.51 -6.86 -5.96
CA TYR A 138 7.21 -5.76 -5.28
C TYR A 138 8.73 -5.79 -5.51
N SER A 139 9.27 -6.76 -6.26
CA SER A 139 10.70 -6.85 -6.58
C SER A 139 11.22 -5.61 -7.32
N ARG A 140 10.36 -4.89 -8.05
CA ARG A 140 10.73 -3.71 -8.85
C ARG A 140 10.45 -2.37 -8.19
N MET A 141 9.95 -2.34 -6.96
CA MET A 141 9.67 -1.09 -6.26
C MET A 141 10.97 -0.50 -5.70
N ARG A 142 11.75 0.13 -6.57
CA ARG A 142 12.96 0.87 -6.21
C ARG A 142 12.53 2.21 -5.64
N THR A 143 12.61 2.37 -4.33
CA THR A 143 12.39 3.65 -3.64
C THR A 143 13.58 4.57 -3.89
N GLN A 144 13.65 5.20 -5.08
CA GLN A 144 14.47 6.39 -5.23
C GLN A 144 13.73 7.54 -4.56
N LYS A 145 14.25 7.94 -3.39
CA LYS A 145 13.92 9.18 -2.74
C LYS A 145 14.48 10.30 -3.62
N ASP A 146 13.66 10.82 -4.52
CA ASP A 146 13.98 12.05 -5.22
C ASP A 146 14.04 13.16 -4.17
N GLU A 147 15.27 13.50 -3.77
CA GLU A 147 15.54 14.73 -3.04
C GLU A 147 15.08 15.88 -3.92
N TYR A 148 14.01 16.54 -3.46
CA TYR A 148 13.54 17.84 -3.90
C TYR A 148 14.71 18.83 -3.94
N ARG A 149 15.40 18.92 -5.09
CA ARG A 149 16.34 20.01 -5.37
C ARG A 149 15.51 21.26 -5.62
N LYS A 150 15.42 22.11 -4.59
CA LYS A 150 14.99 23.51 -4.73
C LYS A 150 15.81 24.15 -5.85
N ALA A 151 15.14 24.48 -6.95
CA ALA A 151 15.69 25.34 -7.99
C ALA A 151 15.85 26.75 -7.41
N SER A 152 17.04 27.08 -6.92
CA SER A 152 17.47 28.47 -6.83
C SER A 152 18.11 28.82 -8.16
N ALA A 153 17.53 29.84 -8.80
CA ALA A 153 18.06 30.46 -10.00
C ALA A 153 19.36 31.19 -9.64
N ASP A 154 20.49 30.66 -10.09
CA ASP A 154 21.58 31.51 -10.54
C ASP A 154 22.45 30.76 -11.55
N GLY A 155 22.72 31.43 -12.67
CA GLY A 155 23.36 30.83 -13.84
C GLY A 155 24.86 30.65 -13.65
N GLN A 156 25.36 29.46 -13.98
CA GLN A 156 26.75 29.21 -14.39
C GLN A 156 26.86 27.84 -15.10
N PRO A 157 27.74 27.70 -16.11
CA PRO A 157 27.71 26.58 -17.05
C PRO A 157 28.28 25.29 -16.47
N ALA A 158 27.73 24.18 -16.97
CA ALA A 158 27.98 22.81 -16.54
C ALA A 158 29.46 22.39 -16.62
N ARG A 159 30.00 21.94 -15.49
CA ARG A 159 31.26 21.19 -15.42
C ARG A 159 30.91 19.70 -15.44
N GLU A 160 31.42 18.96 -16.42
CA GLU A 160 31.26 17.50 -16.51
C GLU A 160 31.85 16.82 -15.27
N GLU A 161 30.98 16.31 -14.39
CA GLU A 161 31.37 15.43 -13.31
C GLU A 161 31.60 14.00 -13.85
N LYS A 162 32.87 13.59 -13.82
CA LYS A 162 33.33 12.23 -14.08
C LYS A 162 32.53 11.25 -13.21
N ARG A 163 31.79 10.32 -13.84
CA ARG A 163 31.11 9.22 -13.15
C ARG A 163 32.15 8.41 -12.36
N LEU A 164 32.07 8.46 -11.04
CA LEU A 164 32.84 7.58 -10.15
C LEU A 164 32.27 6.17 -10.28
N GLU A 165 33.08 5.24 -10.75
CA GLU A 165 32.73 3.82 -10.84
C GLU A 165 32.48 3.26 -9.42
N PRO A 166 31.50 2.37 -9.23
CA PRO A 166 31.17 1.85 -7.90
C PRO A 166 32.34 1.05 -7.33
N VAL A 167 32.82 1.50 -6.16
CA VAL A 167 33.86 0.83 -5.36
C VAL A 167 33.40 -0.60 -5.06
N ARG A 168 34.09 -1.58 -5.63
CA ARG A 168 33.89 -2.99 -5.32
C ARG A 168 34.42 -3.25 -3.90
N VAL A 169 33.50 -3.44 -2.96
CA VAL A 169 33.84 -3.91 -1.62
C VAL A 169 34.21 -5.39 -1.73
N GLU A 170 35.50 -5.69 -1.66
CA GLU A 170 35.96 -7.08 -1.56
C GLU A 170 35.37 -7.70 -0.29
N GLN A 171 34.74 -8.87 -0.46
CA GLN A 171 34.06 -9.58 0.61
C GLN A 171 35.12 -10.06 1.62
N LYS A 172 35.17 -9.43 2.79
CA LYS A 172 36.10 -9.83 3.87
C LYS A 172 35.75 -11.25 4.33
N ILE A 173 36.61 -12.20 4.02
CA ILE A 173 36.50 -13.60 4.47
C ILE A 173 36.52 -13.66 5.99
N GLY A 174 35.47 -14.23 6.58
CA GLY A 174 35.33 -14.41 8.01
C GLY A 174 36.28 -15.49 8.54
N ARG A 175 36.68 -15.37 9.81
CA ARG A 175 37.64 -16.28 10.48
C ARG A 175 37.26 -17.77 10.40
N ASN A 176 35.98 -18.11 10.27
CA ASN A 176 35.48 -19.49 10.18
C ASN A 176 35.07 -19.92 8.76
N ASP A 177 35.14 -19.04 7.75
CA ASP A 177 34.73 -19.35 6.37
C ASP A 177 35.73 -20.31 5.69
N PRO A 178 35.30 -21.06 4.66
CA PRO A 178 36.20 -21.89 3.88
C PRO A 178 37.34 -21.05 3.28
N CYS A 179 38.57 -21.51 3.46
CA CYS A 179 39.74 -20.78 3.01
C CYS A 179 39.78 -20.71 1.47
N PRO A 180 40.02 -19.52 0.87
CA PRO A 180 39.96 -19.32 -0.58
C PRO A 180 41.05 -20.07 -1.37
N CYS A 181 42.04 -20.67 -0.69
CA CYS A 181 43.06 -21.51 -1.31
C CYS A 181 42.56 -22.93 -1.70
N GLY A 182 41.27 -23.22 -1.52
CA GLY A 182 40.68 -24.51 -1.90
C GLY A 182 41.07 -25.69 -1.00
N SER A 183 41.73 -25.45 0.13
CA SER A 183 42.24 -26.50 1.03
C SER A 183 41.16 -27.21 1.86
N GLY A 184 39.88 -26.84 1.74
CA GLY A 184 38.77 -27.40 2.50
C GLY A 184 38.77 -27.08 4.01
N LYS A 185 39.77 -26.34 4.50
CA LYS A 185 39.92 -25.95 5.92
C LYS A 185 39.33 -24.56 6.18
N LYS A 186 38.83 -24.31 7.40
CA LYS A 186 38.38 -22.98 7.84
C LYS A 186 39.56 -21.99 7.80
N TYR A 187 39.29 -20.73 7.44
CA TYR A 187 40.30 -19.69 7.24
C TYR A 187 41.29 -19.58 8.42
N LYS A 188 40.80 -19.55 9.67
CA LYS A 188 41.63 -19.55 10.90
C LYS A 188 42.64 -20.70 11.04
N ASN A 189 42.38 -21.82 10.39
CA ASN A 189 43.22 -23.02 10.46
C ASN A 189 44.15 -23.15 9.24
N CYS A 190 44.10 -22.18 8.32
CA CYS A 190 44.91 -22.13 7.12
C CYS A 190 45.56 -20.73 7.00
N HIS A 191 45.14 -19.90 6.04
CA HIS A 191 45.76 -18.58 5.79
C HIS A 191 45.49 -17.55 6.90
N GLY A 192 44.52 -17.80 7.78
CA GLY A 192 44.26 -17.03 8.99
C GLY A 192 44.91 -17.61 10.25
N LYS A 193 45.84 -18.57 10.14
CA LYS A 193 46.52 -19.17 11.29
C LYS A 193 47.69 -18.28 11.72
N GLY A 194 47.45 -17.38 12.67
CA GLY A 194 48.44 -16.41 13.16
C GLY A 194 48.08 -14.94 12.90
N LEU A 195 46.94 -14.70 12.25
CA LEU A 195 46.20 -13.43 12.21
C LEU A 195 45.09 -13.44 13.27
#